data_AF-A0A973EMX5-F1
#
_entry.id   AF-A0A973EMX5-F1
#
_cell.length_a   1.000
_cell.length_b   1.000
_cell.length_c   1.000
_cell.angle_alpha   90.00
_cell.angle_beta   90.00
_cell.angle_gamma   90.00
#
_symmetry.space_group_name_H-M   'P 1'
#
loop_
_entity.id
_entity.type
_entity.pdbx_description
1 polymer ?
#
loop_
_entity_poly.entity_id
_entity_poly.type
_entity_poly.pdbx_seq_one_letter_code
_entity_poly.pdbx_strand_id
1 'polypeptide(L)' 'MKTTKVYWDESVEALSRDQLEALQVRRLRETIERASSSVFYAERFKEAGISPSVISSPGDVARL' A
#
# COMPACT_ATOMS: atom_id res chain seq x y z
N MET A 1 -2.91 3.06 -40.26
CA MET A 1 -3.70 2.60 -39.11
C MET A 1 -2.93 2.99 -37.86
N LYS A 2 -3.44 3.90 -37.02
CA LYS A 2 -2.75 4.30 -35.77
C LYS A 2 -3.20 3.34 -34.69
N THR A 3 -2.29 2.51 -34.17
CA THR A 3 -2.54 1.70 -32.99
C THR A 3 -2.57 2.65 -31.80
N THR A 4 -3.76 3.05 -31.36
CA THR A 4 -3.93 3.80 -30.12
C THR A 4 -3.55 2.87 -28.98
N LYS A 5 -2.35 3.06 -28.44
CA LYS A 5 -1.91 2.33 -27.24
C LYS A 5 -2.79 2.82 -26.08
N VAL A 6 -3.69 1.96 -25.60
CA VAL A 6 -4.72 2.31 -24.61
C VAL A 6 -4.12 2.54 -23.22
N TYR A 7 -3.03 1.84 -22.90
CA TYR A 7 -2.34 1.92 -21.61
C TYR A 7 -0.84 2.18 -21.78
N TRP A 8 -0.23 2.92 -20.87
CA TRP A 8 1.21 3.14 -20.84
C TRP A 8 1.93 1.87 -20.33
N ASP A 9 1.48 1.35 -19.19
CA ASP A 9 1.85 0.10 -18.54
C ASP A 9 0.59 -0.70 -18.15
N GLU A 10 0.13 -1.54 -19.07
CA GLU A 10 -1.05 -2.39 -18.90
C GLU A 10 -0.95 -3.33 -17.68
N SER A 11 0.27 -3.73 -17.28
CA SER A 11 0.47 -4.65 -16.15
C SER A 11 0.09 -4.03 -14.80
N VAL A 12 0.03 -2.70 -14.74
CA VAL A 12 -0.37 -1.94 -13.54
C VAL A 12 -1.75 -1.30 -13.75
N GLU A 13 -1.99 -0.73 -14.94
CA GLU A 13 -3.22 0.02 -15.24
C GLU A 13 -4.44 -0.89 -15.41
N ALA A 14 -4.26 -2.16 -15.79
CA ALA A 14 -5.34 -3.11 -16.01
C ALA A 14 -5.45 -4.18 -14.91
N LEU A 15 -4.86 -3.94 -13.73
CA LEU A 15 -5.02 -4.85 -12.58
C LEU A 15 -6.50 -5.00 -12.21
N SER A 16 -6.93 -6.24 -11.96
CA SER A 16 -8.24 -6.50 -11.36
C SER A 16 -8.32 -5.88 -9.96
N ARG A 17 -9.55 -5.71 -9.45
CA ARG A 17 -9.77 -5.14 -8.11
C ARG A 17 -8.99 -5.91 -7.03
N ASP A 18 -9.09 -7.23 -7.02
CA ASP A 18 -8.43 -8.08 -6.03
C ASP A 18 -6.89 -7.98 -6.11
N GLN A 19 -6.34 -7.93 -7.32
CA GLN A 19 -4.89 -7.76 -7.51
C GLN A 19 -4.42 -6.38 -7.03
N LEU A 20 -5.20 -5.33 -7.30
CA LEU A 20 -4.88 -3.98 -6.85
C LEU A 20 -4.94 -3.88 -5.32
N GLU A 21 -5.94 -4.49 -4.68
CA GLU A 21 -6.05 -4.52 -3.22
C GLU A 21 -4.91 -5.29 -2.57
N ALA A 22 -4.56 -6.46 -3.11
CA ALA A 22 -3.42 -7.24 -2.62
C ALA A 22 -2.10 -6.46 -2.77
N LEU A 23 -1.91 -5.75 -3.89
CA LEU A 23 -0.75 -4.89 -4.12
C LEU A 23 -0.71 -3.73 -3.11
N GLN A 24 -1.85 -3.07 -2.86
CA GLN A 24 -1.97 -1.97 -1.91
C GLN A 24 -1.66 -2.42 -0.48
N VAL A 25 -2.21 -3.56 -0.03
CA VAL A 25 -1.93 -4.12 1.30
C VAL A 25 -0.45 -4.43 1.45
N ARG A 26 0.15 -5.13 0.48
CA ARG A 26 1.58 -5.44 0.51
C ARG A 26 2.44 -4.18 0.61
N ARG A 27 2.18 -3.19 -0.25
CA ARG A 27 2.94 -1.93 -0.26
C ARG A 27 2.72 -1.10 1.00
N LEU A 28 1.52 -1.10 1.56
CA LEU A 28 1.23 -0.38 2.80
C LEU A 28 2.02 -0.98 3.99
N ARG A 29 2.09 -2.31 4.07
CA ARG A 29 2.93 -3.01 5.06
C ARG A 29 4.41 -2.64 4.93
N GLU A 30 4.94 -2.68 3.72
CA GLU A 30 6.33 -2.29 3.43
C GLU A 30 6.59 -0.81 3.80
N THR A 31 5.62 0.08 3.53
CA THR A 31 5.71 1.50 3.89
C THR A 31 5.73 1.72 5.40
N ILE A 32 4.87 1.03 6.16
CA ILE A 32 4.86 1.13 7.64
C ILE A 32 6.19 0.65 8.21
N GLU A 33 6.73 -0.47 7.72
CA GLU A 33 8.03 -0.99 8.15
C GLU A 33 9.15 0.03 7.90
N ARG A 34 9.20 0.61 6.70
CA ARG A 34 10.18 1.67 6.37
C ARG A 34 9.98 2.92 7.23
N ALA A 35 8.74 3.39 7.38
CA ALA A 35 8.43 4.58 8.17
C ALA A 35 8.79 4.40 9.64
N SER A 36 8.65 3.18 10.18
CA SER A 36 9.03 2.83 11.56
C SER A 36 10.53 2.98 11.86
N SER A 37 11.38 3.16 10.84
CA SER A 37 12.80 3.50 11.03
C SER A 37 13.02 4.98 11.41
N SER A 38 12.04 5.85 11.19
CA SER A 38 12.06 7.24 11.62
C SER A 38 11.59 7.34 13.07
N VAL A 39 12.32 8.11 13.90
CA VAL A 39 11.95 8.39 15.30
C VAL A 39 10.50 8.87 15.40
N PHE A 40 10.09 9.78 14.52
CA PHE A 40 8.74 10.35 14.53
C PHE A 40 7.63 9.30 14.37
N TYR A 41 7.77 8.38 13.41
CA TYR A 41 6.73 7.36 13.17
C TYR A 41 6.87 6.16 14.10
N ALA A 42 8.09 5.83 14.52
CA ALA A 42 8.34 4.76 15.48
C ALA A 42 7.57 4.99 16.79
N GLU A 43 7.63 6.21 17.35
CA GLU A 43 6.92 6.57 18.58
C GLU A 43 5.40 6.52 18.38
N ARG A 44 4.89 7.17 17.33
CA ARG A 44 3.44 7.24 17.05
C ARG A 44 2.83 5.86 16.78
N PHE A 45 3.50 5.02 15.98
CA PHE A 45 3.01 3.67 15.71
C PHE A 45 3.04 2.79 16.95
N LYS A 46 4.06 2.92 17.80
CA LYS A 46 4.11 2.21 19.08
C LYS A 46 2.95 2.63 20.00
N GLU A 47 2.69 3.92 20.13
CA GLU A 47 1.58 4.46 20.94
C GLU A 47 0.20 4.00 20.42
N ALA A 48 0.04 3.96 19.10
CA ALA A 48 -1.21 3.55 18.44
C ALA A 48 -1.35 2.03 18.26
N GLY A 49 -0.35 1.22 18.64
CA GLY A 49 -0.36 -0.23 18.44
C GLY A 49 -0.31 -0.66 16.97
N ILE A 50 0.23 0.20 16.09
CA ILE A 50 0.32 -0.04 14.65
C ILE A 50 1.57 -0.86 14.33
N SER A 51 1.39 -1.94 13.59
CA SER A 51 2.46 -2.71 12.97
C SER A 51 2.01 -3.21 11.59
N PRO A 52 2.91 -3.62 10.69
CA PRO A 52 2.52 -4.15 9.37
C PRO A 52 1.48 -5.29 9.45
N SER A 53 1.50 -6.08 10.53
CA SER A 53 0.58 -7.21 10.71
C SER A 53 -0.90 -6.82 10.85
N VAL A 54 -1.21 -5.59 11.29
CA VAL A 54 -2.60 -5.15 11.51
C VAL A 54 -3.30 -4.68 10.24
N ILE A 55 -2.55 -4.54 9.14
CA ILE A 55 -3.07 -4.13 7.83
C ILE A 55 -3.52 -5.38 7.09
N SER A 56 -4.80 -5.50 6.82
CA SER A 56 -5.42 -6.63 6.11
C SER A 56 -6.19 -6.21 4.85
N SER A 57 -6.53 -4.92 4.76
CA SER A 57 -7.23 -4.31 3.64
C SER A 57 -6.66 -2.92 3.34
N PRO A 58 -6.89 -2.36 2.14
CA PRO A 58 -6.51 -0.98 1.84
C PRO A 58 -7.16 0.04 2.79
N GLY A 59 -8.36 -0.25 3.30
CA GLY A 59 -9.09 0.64 4.22
C GLY A 59 -8.43 0.79 5.59
N ASP A 60 -7.56 -0.15 5.99
CA ASP A 60 -6.84 -0.07 7.27
C ASP A 60 -5.86 1.13 7.34
N VAL A 61 -5.63 1.84 6.22
CA VAL A 61 -4.90 3.11 6.20
C VAL A 61 -5.50 4.15 7.14
N ALA A 62 -6.81 4.11 7.40
CA ALA A 62 -7.49 5.03 8.31
C ALA A 62 -7.13 4.81 9.79
N ARG A 63 -6.36 3.76 10.11
CA ARG A 63 -5.88 3.47 11.47
C ARG A 63 -4.53 4.12 11.78
N LEU A 64 -3.82 4.64 10.77
CA LEU A 64 -2.51 5.28 10.89
C LEU A 64 -2.63 6.70 11.44
#